data_AF-A0A2V9PZT2-F1
#
_entry.id   AF-A0A2V9PZT2-F1
#
_cell.length_a   1.000
_cell.length_b   1.000
_cell.length_c   1.000
_cell.angle_alpha   90.00
_cell.angle_beta   90.00
_cell.angle_gamma   90.00
#
_symmetry.space_group_name_H-M   'P 1'
#
loop_
_entity.id
_entity.type
_entity.pdbx_description
1 polymer ?
#
loop_
_entity_poly.entity_id
_entity_poly.type
_entity_poly.pdbx_seq_one_letter_code
_entity_poly.pdbx_strand_id
1 'polypeptide(L)'
;IAAKLNGASEAQRTSSRQYTVNAEANECYLKGSYYAAKFTKRDMNNAVEQFQRAVELDSTYAPAFAELGYAYVMLSQPLGGLMPKDGEPKQQHSRPLKLIAV
;
A
#
# COMPACT_ATOMS: atom_id res chain seq x y z
N ILE A 1 14.92 -7.41 45.24
CA ILE A 1 14.48 -8.43 44.25
C ILE A 1 13.37 -7.77 43.43
N ALA A 2 13.50 -7.82 42.09
CA ALA A 2 12.45 -7.60 41.07
C ALA A 2 11.77 -6.21 40.97
N ALA A 3 11.40 -5.67 39.82
CA ALA A 3 11.65 -6.04 38.43
C ALA A 3 11.24 -4.85 37.52
N LYS A 4 12.20 -4.40 36.71
CA LYS A 4 12.09 -4.07 35.27
C LYS A 4 10.75 -3.48 34.78
N LEU A 5 10.65 -2.15 34.79
CA LEU A 5 9.76 -1.39 33.91
C LEU A 5 10.50 -1.11 32.59
N ASN A 6 10.46 -2.03 31.64
CA ASN A 6 10.97 -1.80 30.29
C ASN A 6 10.15 -2.57 29.23
N GLY A 7 8.82 -2.56 29.38
CA GLY A 7 7.90 -3.33 28.52
C GLY A 7 7.26 -2.56 27.36
N ALA A 8 7.55 -1.26 27.17
CA ALA A 8 6.82 -0.44 26.20
C ALA A 8 7.56 -0.19 24.87
N SER A 9 8.77 -0.73 24.68
CA SER A 9 9.61 -0.41 23.51
C SER A 9 10.12 -1.63 22.73
N GLU A 10 9.77 -2.85 23.14
CA GLU A 10 10.14 -4.07 22.41
C GLU A 10 9.01 -4.58 21.49
N ALA A 11 7.73 -4.35 21.85
CA ALA A 11 6.58 -4.76 21.02
C ALA A 11 6.45 -3.94 19.71
N GLN A 12 6.91 -2.68 19.70
CA GLN A 12 6.96 -1.88 18.48
C GLN A 12 8.15 -2.25 17.58
N ARG A 13 9.19 -2.90 18.11
CA ARG A 13 10.41 -3.27 17.38
C ARG A 13 10.35 -4.66 16.76
N THR A 14 9.40 -5.50 17.17
CA THR A 14 9.17 -6.85 16.61
C THR A 14 8.08 -6.89 15.54
N SER A 15 7.45 -5.75 15.23
CA SER A 15 6.37 -5.68 14.22
C SER A 15 6.87 -5.31 12.81
N SER A 16 8.19 -5.37 12.56
CA SER A 16 8.69 -5.74 11.24
C SER A 16 8.55 -7.24 11.08
N ARG A 17 7.30 -7.74 11.04
CA ARG A 17 7.05 -9.05 10.47
C ARG A 17 7.49 -8.89 9.03
N GLN A 18 8.69 -9.35 8.69
CA GLN A 18 9.16 -9.31 7.31
C GLN A 18 8.20 -10.19 6.54
N TYR A 19 7.19 -9.56 5.94
CA TYR A 19 6.16 -10.21 5.13
C TYR A 19 6.77 -10.82 3.87
N THR A 20 7.97 -10.38 3.52
CA THR A 20 8.84 -10.92 2.50
C THR A 20 10.28 -10.92 2.99
N VAL A 21 11.04 -11.95 2.61
CA VAL A 21 12.52 -11.98 2.74
C VAL A 21 13.20 -11.45 1.48
N ASN A 22 12.43 -11.17 0.43
CA ASN A 22 12.92 -10.63 -0.84
C ASN A 22 12.92 -9.10 -0.78
N ALA A 23 14.12 -8.52 -0.70
CA ALA A 23 14.31 -7.07 -0.65
C ALA A 23 13.79 -6.35 -1.91
N GLU A 24 13.92 -6.98 -3.09
CA GLU A 24 13.43 -6.42 -4.36
C GLU A 24 11.91 -6.42 -4.40
N ALA A 25 11.26 -7.46 -3.85
CA ALA A 25 9.81 -7.51 -3.72
C ALA A 25 9.29 -6.38 -2.82
N ASN A 26 9.96 -6.15 -1.69
CA ASN A 26 9.65 -5.03 -0.80
C ASN A 26 9.86 -3.66 -1.47
N GLU A 27 10.93 -3.49 -2.26
CA GLU A 27 11.15 -2.25 -3.00
C GLU A 27 10.03 -1.99 -4.03
N CYS A 28 9.63 -3.03 -4.77
CA CYS A 28 8.51 -2.94 -5.71
C CYS A 28 7.20 -2.59 -4.97
N TYR A 29 6.92 -3.23 -3.83
CA TYR A 29 5.76 -2.89 -2.99
C TYR A 29 5.76 -1.42 -2.54
N LEU A 30 6.91 -0.89 -2.10
CA LEU A 30 7.02 0.51 -1.70
C LEU A 30 6.82 1.48 -2.87
N LYS A 31 7.36 1.16 -4.04
CA LYS A 31 7.12 1.93 -5.28
C LYS A 31 5.65 1.91 -5.67
N GLY A 32 5.01 0.75 -5.62
CA GLY A 32 3.57 0.61 -5.88
C GLY A 32 2.74 1.47 -4.94
N SER A 33 3.04 1.41 -3.64
CA SER A 33 2.38 2.21 -2.61
C SER A 33 2.53 3.72 -2.86
N TYR A 34 3.73 4.15 -3.27
CA TYR A 34 3.98 5.54 -3.62
C TYR A 34 3.14 6.01 -4.82
N TYR A 35 2.99 5.19 -5.86
CA TYR A 35 2.13 5.52 -6.99
C TYR A 35 0.64 5.51 -6.60
N ALA A 36 0.18 4.51 -5.84
CA ALA A 36 -1.20 4.42 -5.37
C ALA A 36 -1.61 5.67 -4.56
N ALA A 37 -0.71 6.21 -3.73
CA ALA A 37 -0.93 7.44 -2.96
C ALA A 37 -1.14 8.69 -3.83
N LYS A 38 -0.66 8.69 -5.09
CA LYS A 38 -0.91 9.78 -6.02
C LYS A 38 -2.36 9.79 -6.51
N PHE A 39 -3.02 8.62 -6.53
CA PHE A 39 -4.44 8.46 -6.81
C PHE A 39 -4.87 9.11 -8.14
N THR A 40 -4.06 8.96 -9.18
CA THR A 40 -4.43 9.29 -10.56
C THR A 40 -4.63 7.99 -11.32
N LYS A 41 -5.37 8.02 -12.42
CA LYS A 41 -5.53 6.81 -13.24
C LYS A 41 -4.18 6.28 -13.73
N ARG A 42 -3.26 7.15 -14.16
CA ARG A 42 -1.92 6.72 -14.62
C ARG A 42 -1.11 6.14 -13.48
N ASP A 43 -1.03 6.84 -12.35
CA ASP A 43 -0.24 6.34 -11.22
C ASP A 43 -0.85 5.05 -10.65
N MET A 44 -2.17 4.87 -10.67
CA MET A 44 -2.77 3.60 -10.26
C MET A 44 -2.41 2.43 -11.21
N ASN A 45 -2.25 2.68 -12.51
CA ASN A 45 -1.70 1.67 -13.43
C ASN A 45 -0.23 1.37 -13.10
N ASN A 46 0.59 2.39 -12.84
CA ASN A 46 1.97 2.19 -12.39
C ASN A 46 2.03 1.39 -11.07
N ALA A 47 1.08 1.63 -10.16
CA ALA A 47 0.99 0.88 -8.91
C ALA A 47 0.73 -0.61 -9.16
N VAL A 48 -0.20 -0.95 -10.06
CA VAL A 48 -0.47 -2.33 -10.49
C VAL A 48 0.81 -3.00 -11.00
N GLU A 49 1.56 -2.35 -11.89
CA GLU A 49 2.80 -2.93 -12.44
C GLU A 49 3.83 -3.25 -11.34
N GLN A 50 3.99 -2.35 -10.37
CA GLN A 50 4.93 -2.57 -9.28
C GLN A 50 4.46 -3.66 -8.31
N PHE A 51 3.17 -3.72 -7.97
CA PHE A 51 2.64 -4.77 -7.10
C PHE A 51 2.66 -6.14 -7.79
N GLN A 52 2.40 -6.19 -9.09
CA GLN A 52 2.53 -7.42 -9.89
C GLN A 52 3.98 -7.93 -9.86
N ARG A 53 4.96 -7.04 -10.05
CA ARG A 53 6.38 -7.41 -9.94
C ARG A 53 6.76 -7.86 -8.54
N ALA A 54 6.21 -7.24 -7.50
CA ALA A 54 6.44 -7.67 -6.11
C ALA A 54 5.92 -9.10 -5.86
N VAL A 55 4.76 -9.44 -6.41
CA VAL A 55 4.16 -10.79 -6.33
C VAL A 55 4.92 -11.81 -7.17
N GLU A 56 5.44 -11.43 -8.33
CA GLU A 56 6.29 -12.31 -9.16
C GLU A 56 7.62 -12.63 -8.47
N LEU A 57 8.18 -11.66 -7.75
CA LEU A 57 9.42 -11.81 -6.98
C LEU A 57 9.21 -12.59 -5.67
N ASP A 58 8.04 -12.46 -5.05
CA ASP A 58 7.65 -13.22 -3.86
C ASP A 58 6.14 -13.50 -3.87
N SER A 59 5.79 -14.72 -4.27
CA SER A 59 4.41 -15.20 -4.32
C SER A 59 3.78 -15.44 -2.94
N THR A 60 4.53 -15.28 -1.86
CA THR A 60 4.03 -15.34 -0.48
C THR A 60 3.81 -13.96 0.15
N TYR A 61 4.13 -12.89 -0.59
CA TYR A 61 4.07 -11.52 -0.09
C TYR A 61 2.62 -11.00 -0.04
N ALA A 62 1.88 -11.46 0.97
CA ALA A 62 0.45 -11.18 1.13
C ALA A 62 0.04 -9.69 1.05
N PRO A 63 0.79 -8.73 1.63
CA PRO A 63 0.53 -7.30 1.45
C PRO A 63 0.53 -6.85 -0.02
N ALA A 64 1.44 -7.35 -0.86
CA ALA A 64 1.48 -6.96 -2.27
C ALA A 64 0.25 -7.47 -3.04
N PHE A 65 -0.24 -8.68 -2.74
CA PHE A 65 -1.49 -9.18 -3.31
C PHE A 65 -2.71 -8.33 -2.90
N ALA A 66 -2.77 -7.92 -1.64
CA ALA A 66 -3.87 -7.09 -1.15
C ALA A 66 -3.92 -5.74 -1.87
N GLU A 67 -2.77 -5.07 -1.99
CA GLU A 67 -2.66 -3.78 -2.69
C GLU A 67 -2.91 -3.92 -4.20
N LEU A 68 -2.48 -5.02 -4.82
CA LEU A 68 -2.78 -5.32 -6.23
C LEU A 68 -4.30 -5.43 -6.46
N GLY A 69 -5.00 -6.17 -5.59
CA GLY A 69 -6.45 -6.28 -5.62
C GLY A 69 -7.14 -4.93 -5.45
N TYR A 70 -6.69 -4.13 -4.49
CA TYR A 70 -7.18 -2.76 -4.30
C TYR A 70 -6.98 -1.89 -5.54
N ALA A 71 -5.80 -1.93 -6.16
CA ALA A 71 -5.49 -1.15 -7.35
C ALA A 71 -6.39 -1.54 -8.54
N TYR A 72 -6.67 -2.84 -8.73
CA TYR A 72 -7.62 -3.29 -9.75
C TYR A 72 -9.06 -2.83 -9.47
N VAL A 73 -9.50 -2.92 -8.20
CA VAL A 73 -10.83 -2.41 -7.81
C VAL A 73 -10.94 -0.92 -8.09
N MET A 74 -9.91 -0.15 -7.76
CA MET A 74 -9.87 1.28 -8.06
C MET A 74 -9.95 1.54 -9.56
N LEU A 75 -9.20 0.80 -10.39
CA LEU A 75 -9.22 0.96 -11.85
C LEU A 75 -10.50 0.47 -12.53
N SER A 76 -11.35 -0.30 -11.84
CA SER A 76 -12.60 -0.80 -12.38
C SER A 76 -13.57 0.33 -12.76
N GLN A 77 -14.41 0.13 -13.78
CA GLN A 77 -15.29 1.18 -14.33
C GLN A 77 -16.11 1.97 -13.29
N PRO A 78 -16.67 1.36 -12.22
CA PRO A 78 -17.42 2.11 -11.20
C PRO A 78 -16.57 3.11 -10.38
N LEU A 79 -15.28 2.82 -10.15
CA LEU A 79 -14.40 3.60 -9.27
C LEU A 79 -13.34 4.39 -10.07
N GLY A 80 -12.94 3.90 -11.23
CA GLY A 80 -11.90 4.48 -12.07
C GLY A 80 -12.32 5.81 -12.70
N GLY A 81 -13.63 6.06 -12.81
CA GLY A 81 -14.17 7.35 -13.21
C GLY A 81 -14.06 8.44 -12.12
N LEU A 82 -13.82 8.05 -10.86
CA LEU A 82 -13.61 8.98 -9.74
C LEU A 82 -12.15 9.39 -9.57
N MET A 83 -11.22 8.71 -10.25
CA MET A 83 -9.82 9.08 -10.24
C MET A 83 -9.57 10.24 -11.22
N PRO A 84 -8.92 11.32 -10.76
CA PRO A 84 -8.53 12.41 -11.64
C PRO A 84 -7.59 11.92 -12.75
N LYS A 85 -7.70 12.55 -13.91
CA LYS A 85 -6.72 12.40 -14.99
C LYS A 85 -5.46 13.18 -14.64
N ASP A 86 -4.33 12.78 -15.22
CA ASP A 86 -3.07 13.48 -14.98
C ASP A 86 -3.16 14.96 -15.37
N GLY A 87 -2.70 15.85 -14.48
CA GLY A 87 -2.73 17.29 -14.70
C GLY A 87 -4.04 17.97 -14.32
N GLU A 88 -5.09 17.22 -13.97
CA GLU A 88 -6.26 17.81 -13.32
C GLU A 88 -5.91 18.07 -11.84
N PRO A 89 -6.20 19.28 -11.31
CA PRO A 89 -5.97 19.55 -9.90
C PRO A 89 -6.76 18.53 -9.10
N LYS A 90 -6.07 17.81 -8.20
CA LYS A 90 -6.74 16.98 -7.20
C LYS A 90 -7.79 17.88 -6.57
N GLN A 91 -9.07 17.60 -6.82
CA GLN A 91 -10.15 18.18 -6.05
C GLN A 91 -9.92 17.67 -4.64
N GLN A 92 -9.15 18.42 -3.84
CA GLN A 92 -9.00 18.21 -2.42
C GLN A 92 -10.34 18.54 -1.77
N HIS A 93 -11.35 17.72 -2.02
CA HIS A 93 -12.32 17.44 -0.99
C HIS A 93 -11.53 16.64 0.03
N SER A 94 -10.88 17.35 0.94
CA SER A 94 -10.31 16.83 2.18
C SER A 94 -11.43 16.10 2.94
N ARG A 95 -11.78 14.90 2.51
CA ARG A 95 -12.40 13.90 3.37
C ARG A 95 -11.20 13.31 4.10
N PRO A 96 -10.92 13.68 5.36
CA PRO A 96 -10.00 12.87 6.12
C PRO A 96 -10.52 11.45 6.03
N LEU A 97 -9.69 10.52 5.56
CA LEU A 97 -9.90 9.09 5.75
C LEU A 97 -9.86 8.85 7.26
N LYS A 98 -10.93 9.21 7.96
CA LYS A 98 -11.29 8.52 9.19
C LYS A 98 -11.61 7.12 8.71
N LEU A 99 -10.60 6.28 8.84
CA LEU A 99 -10.65 4.84 8.93
C LEU A 99 -12.11 4.42 9.22
N ILE A 100 -12.81 3.94 8.21
CA ILE A 100 -14.03 3.16 8.43
C ILE A 100 -13.50 1.83 8.97
N ALA A 101 -13.25 1.83 10.28
CA ALA A 101 -13.24 0.61 11.05
C ALA A 101 -14.71 0.19 11.17
N VAL A 102 -15.07 -0.88 10.47
CA VAL A 102 -16.18 -1.75 10.84
C VAL A 102 -15.59 -2.89 11.65
#